data_AF-A0A154R5U2-F1
#
_entry.id   AF-A0A154R5U2-F1
#
_cell.length_a   1.000
_cell.length_b   1.000
_cell.length_c   1.000
_cell.angle_alpha   90.00
_cell.angle_beta   90.00
_cell.angle_gamma   90.00
#
_symmetry.space_group_name_H-M   'P 1'
#
loop_
_entity.id
_entity.type
_entity.pdbx_description
1 polymer ?
#
loop_
_entity_poly.entity_id
_entity_poly.type
_entity_poly.pdbx_seq_one_letter_code
_entity_poly.pdbx_strand_id
1 'polypeptide(L)' 'MVDTMMVADLAYISLVERAKNVVVVSSDTDMWPGVMLALRAGCYVLQIHTKAGWRTQTHLINTLDALTARFYEQTSI' A
#
# COMPACT_ATOMS: atom_id res chain seq x y z
N MET A 1 5.06 -13.96 9.08
CA MET A 1 6.13 -14.40 8.13
C MET A 1 5.67 -14.19 6.69
N VAL A 2 4.41 -14.46 6.36
CA VAL A 2 3.82 -14.10 5.07
C VAL A 2 3.90 -12.58 4.83
N ASP A 3 3.67 -11.77 5.86
CA ASP A 3 3.66 -10.30 5.74
C ASP A 3 5.00 -9.73 5.26
N THR A 4 6.10 -10.26 5.80
CA THR A 4 7.45 -9.88 5.37
C THR A 4 7.71 -10.23 3.91
N MET A 5 7.24 -11.40 3.45
CA MET A 5 7.37 -11.79 2.06
C MET A 5 6.53 -10.91 1.14
N MET A 6 5.29 -10.59 1.54
CA MET A 6 4.44 -9.69 0.77
C MET A 6 5.05 -8.30 0.63
N VAL A 7 5.65 -7.76 1.69
CA VAL A 7 6.36 -6.46 1.64
C VAL A 7 7.61 -6.54 0.75
N ALA A 8 8.35 -7.65 0.79
CA ALA A 8 9.49 -7.86 -0.10
C ALA A 8 9.08 -7.94 -1.59
N ASP A 9 7.98 -8.65 -1.88
CA ASP A 9 7.43 -8.74 -3.24
C ASP A 9 6.94 -7.36 -3.73
N LEU A 10 6.25 -6.61 -2.87
CA LEU A 10 5.88 -5.21 -3.09
C LEU A 10 7.11 -4.36 -3.45
N ALA A 11 8.20 -4.50 -2.71
CA ALA A 11 9.43 -3.78 -3.00
C ALA A 11 10.04 -4.18 -4.35
N TYR A 12 10.04 -5.47 -4.66
CA TYR A 12 10.55 -5.98 -5.94
C TYR A 12 9.75 -5.44 -7.13
N ILE A 13 8.41 -5.55 -7.12
CA ILE A 13 7.59 -5.07 -8.23
C ILE A 13 7.66 -3.54 -8.39
N SER A 14 7.76 -2.80 -7.29
CA SER A 14 7.80 -1.34 -7.33
C SER A 14 9.16 -0.80 -7.77
N LEU A 15 10.26 -1.36 -7.26
CA LEU A 15 11.60 -0.81 -7.47
C LEU A 15 12.35 -1.46 -8.64
N VAL A 16 12.19 -2.77 -8.83
CA VAL A 16 12.90 -3.54 -9.86
C VAL A 16 12.08 -3.58 -11.14
N GLU A 17 10.83 -4.06 -11.05
CA GLU A 17 9.95 -4.13 -12.23
C GLU A 17 9.35 -2.78 -12.62
N ARG A 18 9.47 -1.77 -11.74
CA ARG A 18 8.99 -0.39 -11.95
C ARG A 18 7.49 -0.34 -12.25
N ALA A 19 6.71 -1.20 -11.60
CA ALA A 19 5.26 -1.20 -11.68
C ALA A 19 4.70 0.22 -11.43
N LYS A 20 3.72 0.64 -12.23
CA LYS A 20 3.09 1.96 -12.07
C LYS A 20 1.84 1.93 -11.21
N ASN A 21 1.15 0.80 -11.21
CA ASN A 21 -0.07 0.57 -10.45
C ASN A 21 0.13 -0.70 -9.64
N VAL A 22 -0.17 -0.64 -8.34
CA VAL A 22 -0.05 -1.75 -7.41
C VAL A 22 -1.37 -1.89 -6.67
N VAL A 23 -1.90 -3.12 -6.65
CA VAL A 23 -3.10 -3.44 -5.89
C VAL A 23 -2.70 -4.29 -4.69
N VAL A 24 -3.02 -3.84 -3.49
CA VAL A 24 -2.75 -4.55 -2.24
C VAL A 24 -4.08 -5.02 -1.66
N VAL A 25 -4.32 -6.33 -1.67
CA VAL A 25 -5.53 -6.92 -1.07
C VAL A 25 -5.18 -7.42 0.33
N SER A 26 -5.26 -6.51 1.30
CA SER A 26 -5.03 -6.83 2.72
C SER A 26 -5.56 -5.72 3.62
N SER A 27 -6.09 -6.14 4.77
CA SER A 27 -6.45 -5.25 5.88
C SER A 27 -5.41 -5.22 6.99
N ASP A 28 -4.30 -5.95 6.85
CA ASP A 28 -3.24 -5.99 7.84
C ASP A 28 -2.46 -4.67 7.83
N THR A 29 -2.23 -4.11 9.03
CA THR A 29 -1.42 -2.90 9.21
C THR A 29 0.04 -3.13 8.90
N ASP A 30 0.53 -4.36 9.00
CA ASP A 30 1.92 -4.72 8.74
C ASP A 30 2.30 -4.57 7.26
N MET A 31 1.31 -4.35 6.37
CA MET A 31 1.53 -3.99 4.95
C MET A 31 1.92 -2.54 4.74
N TRP A 32 1.73 -1.67 5.73
CA TRP A 32 1.94 -0.23 5.56
C TRP A 32 3.35 0.15 5.10
N PRO A 33 4.45 -0.46 5.60
CA PRO A 33 5.79 -0.18 5.09
C PRO A 33 5.93 -0.48 3.58
N GLY A 34 5.32 -1.57 3.10
CA GLY A 34 5.33 -1.92 1.67
C GLY A 34 4.51 -0.95 0.83
N VAL A 35 3.33 -0.56 1.30
CA VAL A 35 2.49 0.48 0.67
C VAL A 35 3.25 1.80 0.57
N MET A 36 3.89 2.23 1.65
CA MET A 36 4.70 3.44 1.67
C MET A 36 5.86 3.40 0.69
N LEU A 37 6.58 2.27 0.64
CA LEU A 37 7.67 2.07 -0.30
C LEU A 37 7.18 2.18 -1.75
N ALA A 38 6.07 1.54 -2.10
CA ALA A 38 5.49 1.61 -3.44
C ALA A 38 5.10 3.05 -3.81
N LEU A 39 4.42 3.77 -2.92
CA LEU A 39 4.07 5.18 -3.13
C LEU A 39 5.32 6.06 -3.33
N ARG A 40 6.37 5.84 -2.53
CA ARG A 40 7.65 6.57 -2.66
C ARG A 40 8.41 6.22 -3.95
N ALA A 41 8.22 5.01 -4.47
CA ALA A 41 8.71 4.61 -5.80
C ALA A 41 7.91 5.26 -6.95
N GLY A 42 6.84 6.02 -6.64
CA GLY A 42 5.97 6.66 -7.62
C GLY A 42 4.90 5.73 -8.19
N CYS A 43 4.59 4.63 -7.49
CA CYS A 43 3.46 3.79 -7.84
C CYS A 43 2.15 4.45 -7.37
N TYR A 44 1.10 4.31 -8.16
CA TYR A 44 -0.27 4.42 -7.67
C TYR A 44 -0.64 3.13 -6.94
N VAL A 45 -1.11 3.25 -5.71
CA VAL A 45 -1.47 2.11 -4.85
C VAL A 45 -2.97 2.14 -4.54
N LEU A 46 -3.66 1.07 -4.93
CA LEU A 46 -5.02 0.78 -4.51
C LEU A 46 -4.99 -0.30 -3.42
N GLN A 47 -5.40 0.03 -2.20
CA GLN A 47 -5.55 -0.94 -1.13
C GLN A 47 -7.00 -1.41 -1.00
N ILE A 48 -7.23 -2.72 -1.11
CA ILE A 48 -8.52 -3.36 -0.91
C ILE A 48 -8.53 -4.03 0.46
N HIS A 49 -9.36 -3.51 1.37
CA HIS A 49 -9.59 -4.08 2.69
C HIS A 49 -10.50 -5.31 2.59
N THR A 50 -10.14 -6.38 3.29
CA THR A 50 -10.81 -7.69 3.19
C THR A 50 -12.15 -7.77 3.94
N LYS A 51 -12.56 -6.68 4.61
CA LYS A 51 -13.82 -6.59 5.36
C LYS A 51 -14.56 -5.31 5.00
N ALA A 52 -15.87 -5.42 4.81
CA ALA A 52 -16.73 -4.30 4.47
C ALA A 52 -16.64 -3.17 5.50
N GLY A 53 -16.48 -1.93 4.99
CA GLY A 53 -16.38 -0.72 5.81
C GLY A 53 -15.03 -0.54 6.53
N TRP A 54 -14.09 -1.47 6.36
CA TRP A 54 -12.74 -1.29 6.89
C TRP A 54 -11.97 -0.26 6.07
N ARG A 55 -11.11 0.46 6.78
CA ARG A 55 -10.26 1.52 6.24
C ARG A 55 -8.92 1.49 6.93
N THR A 56 -7.94 2.03 6.25
CA THR A 56 -6.61 2.28 6.78
C THR A 56 -6.70 3.24 7.95
N GLN A 57 -5.98 2.90 9.02
CA GLN A 57 -6.04 3.63 10.27
C GLN A 57 -5.52 5.07 10.07
N THR A 58 -6.18 6.05 10.69
CA THR A 58 -5.91 7.47 10.44
C THR A 58 -4.46 7.86 10.73
N HIS A 59 -3.84 7.29 11.76
CA HIS A 59 -2.45 7.60 12.07
C HIS A 59 -1.47 7.12 10.99
N LEU A 60 -1.80 6.04 10.27
CA LEU A 60 -1.03 5.59 9.11
C LEU A 60 -1.22 6.56 7.94
N ILE A 61 -2.47 6.94 7.63
CA ILE A 61 -2.77 7.94 6.60
C ILE A 61 -2.01 9.25 6.84
N ASN A 62 -1.90 9.69 8.09
CA ASN A 62 -1.18 10.91 8.45
C ASN A 62 0.33 10.85 8.18
N THR A 63 0.90 9.68 7.87
CA THR A 63 2.31 9.55 7.44
C THR A 63 2.51 9.84 5.94
N LEU A 64 1.41 9.99 5.18
CA LEU A 64 1.47 10.43 3.78
C LEU A 64 1.72 11.93 3.70
N ASP A 65 2.61 12.34 2.80
CA ASP A 65 2.73 13.73 2.39
C ASP A 65 1.80 14.05 1.23
N ALA A 66 1.71 15.33 0.85
CA ALA A 66 0.80 15.78 -0.20
C ALA A 66 1.08 15.14 -1.58
N LEU A 67 2.31 14.66 -1.82
CA LEU A 67 2.67 14.01 -3.08
C LEU A 67 2.21 12.56 -3.08
N THR A 68 2.56 11.80 -2.04
CA THR A 68 2.20 10.39 -1.89
C THR A 68 0.70 10.18 -1.65
N ALA A 69 0.03 11.10 -0.95
CA ALA A 69 -1.41 11.02 -0.71
C ALA A 69 -2.26 11.02 -1.99
N ARG A 70 -1.79 11.66 -3.07
CA ARG A 70 -2.49 11.69 -4.37
C ARG A 70 -2.46 10.36 -5.12
N PHE A 71 -1.53 9.48 -4.76
CA PHE A 71 -1.32 8.19 -5.40
C PHE A 71 -1.82 7.03 -4.55
N TYR A 72 -2.47 7.31 -3.42
CA TYR A 72 -3.01 6.29 -2.53
C TYR A 72 -4.53 6.32 -2.55
N GLU A 73 -5.14 5.20 -2.91
CA GLU A 73 -6.58 4.97 -2.80
C GLU A 73 -6.85 3.72 -1.96
N GLN A 74 -8.03 3.70 -1.36
CA GLN A 74 -8.48 2.55 -0.59
C GLN A 74 -9.97 2.29 -0.80
N THR A 75 -10.34 1.01 -0.76
CA THR A 75 -11.73 0.55 -0.74
C THR A 75 -11.84 -0.70 0.13
N SER A 76 -13.04 -1.16 0.39
CA SER A 76 -13.31 -2.46 1.01
C SER A 76 -14.13 -3.33 0.07
N ILE A 77 -14.05 -4.65 0.25
CA ILE A 77 -14.99 -5.60 -0.35
C ILE A 77 -16.43 -5.26 0.09
#